data_AF-A0A6N8UKN1-F1
#
_entry.id   AF-A0A6N8UKN1-F1
#
_cell.length_a   1.000
_cell.length_b   1.000
_cell.length_c   1.000
_cell.angle_alpha   90.00
_cell.angle_beta   90.00
_cell.angle_gamma   90.00
#
_symmetry.space_group_name_H-M   'P 1'
#
loop_
_entity.id
_entity.type
_entity.pdbx_description
1 polymer ?
#
loop_
_entity_poly.entity_id
_entity_poly.type
_entity_poly.pdbx_seq_one_letter_code
_entity_poly.pdbx_strand_id
1 'polypeptide(L)'
;MASDGEAKKQGGRESRDTAVDFEKSLNQLESLVEEMESGDLTLEESLVAFERGVALARTCKEALRQAEERIAQLTEDNALDS
;
A
#
# COMPACT_ATOMS: atom_id res chain seq x y z
N MET A 1 34.00 -29.35 -1.88
CA MET A 1 34.64 -28.11 -2.35
C MET A 1 34.05 -27.82 -3.72
N ALA A 2 33.23 -26.81 -3.98
CA ALA A 2 32.84 -25.57 -3.31
C ALA A 2 31.31 -25.53 -3.12
N SER A 3 30.77 -25.18 -1.96
CA SER A 3 30.55 -23.83 -1.42
C SER A 3 29.69 -22.93 -2.33
N ASP A 4 28.42 -22.88 -1.95
CA ASP A 4 27.62 -21.69 -1.67
C ASP A 4 27.54 -20.59 -2.72
N GLY A 5 26.31 -20.37 -3.19
CA GLY A 5 25.90 -19.19 -3.94
C GLY A 5 24.45 -18.86 -3.60
N GLU A 6 24.18 -18.53 -2.33
CA GLU A 6 22.87 -18.05 -1.88
C GLU A 6 22.59 -16.62 -2.38
N ALA A 7 21.38 -16.48 -2.91
CA ALA A 7 20.47 -15.34 -2.82
C ALA A 7 20.98 -13.91 -3.08
N LYS A 8 20.58 -13.34 -4.23
CA LYS A 8 20.37 -11.88 -4.39
C LYS A 8 19.21 -11.60 -5.36
N LYS A 9 17.96 -11.75 -4.91
CA LYS A 9 16.74 -11.41 -5.69
C LYS A 9 15.55 -10.93 -4.82
N GLN A 10 15.72 -9.92 -3.98
CA GLN A 10 14.60 -9.43 -3.15
C GLN A 10 14.17 -7.96 -3.40
N GLY A 11 15.01 -7.11 -3.99
CA GLY A 11 14.71 -5.68 -4.10
C GLY A 11 13.56 -5.25 -5.04
N GLY A 12 13.09 -6.11 -5.96
CA GLY A 12 12.13 -5.73 -7.01
C GLY A 12 10.73 -6.34 -6.92
N ARG A 13 10.49 -7.21 -5.95
CA ARG A 13 9.21 -7.94 -5.78
C ARG A 13 8.33 -7.26 -4.73
N GLU A 14 8.91 -6.88 -3.58
CA GLU A 14 8.22 -6.15 -2.51
C GLU A 14 7.61 -4.82 -2.98
N SER A 15 8.36 -4.00 -3.73
CA SER A 15 7.87 -2.71 -4.24
C SER A 15 6.70 -2.83 -5.23
N ARG A 16 6.59 -3.99 -5.88
CA ARG A 16 5.51 -4.27 -6.84
C ARG A 16 4.27 -4.77 -6.11
N ASP A 17 4.45 -5.58 -5.08
CA ASP A 17 3.36 -6.08 -4.25
C ASP A 17 2.70 -4.93 -3.47
N THR A 18 3.48 -4.01 -2.88
CA THR A 18 2.92 -2.83 -2.20
C THR A 18 2.16 -1.89 -3.13
N ALA A 19 2.63 -1.71 -4.37
CA ALA A 19 1.92 -0.91 -5.38
C ALA A 19 0.59 -1.56 -5.80
N VAL A 20 0.59 -2.89 -6.00
CA VAL A 20 -0.64 -3.65 -6.30
C VAL A 20 -1.62 -3.60 -5.14
N ASP A 21 -1.14 -3.69 -3.90
CA ASP A 21 -1.98 -3.62 -2.70
C ASP A 21 -2.54 -2.21 -2.47
N PHE A 22 -1.77 -1.16 -2.81
CA PHE A 22 -2.26 0.22 -2.83
C PHE A 22 -3.39 0.40 -3.84
N GLU A 23 -3.20 0.03 -5.11
CA GLU A 23 -4.21 0.22 -6.14
C GLU A 23 -5.50 -0.55 -5.81
N LYS A 24 -5.39 -1.78 -5.30
CA LYS A 24 -6.55 -2.55 -4.83
C LYS A 24 -7.28 -1.86 -3.69
N SER A 25 -6.55 -1.41 -2.68
CA SER A 25 -7.14 -0.76 -1.49
C SER A 25 -7.80 0.56 -1.86
N LEU A 26 -7.21 1.31 -2.80
CA LEU A 26 -7.76 2.56 -3.31
C LEU A 26 -9.06 2.31 -4.08
N ASN A 27 -9.07 1.37 -5.03
CA ASN A 27 -10.28 1.02 -5.78
C ASN A 27 -11.42 0.56 -4.84
N GLN A 28 -11.10 -0.24 -3.81
CA GLN A 28 -12.08 -0.66 -2.81
C GLN A 28 -12.62 0.53 -2.00
N LEU A 29 -11.77 1.50 -1.67
CA LEU A 29 -12.18 2.71 -0.95
C LEU A 29 -13.10 3.57 -1.81
N GLU A 30 -12.78 3.74 -3.10
CA GLU A 30 -13.61 4.50 -4.05
C GLU A 30 -14.99 3.87 -4.20
N SER A 31 -15.07 2.55 -4.45
CA SER A 31 -16.36 1.85 -4.53
C SER A 31 -17.18 1.95 -3.24
N LEU A 32 -16.52 1.92 -2.09
CA LEU A 32 -17.19 2.05 -0.80
C LEU A 32 -17.73 3.46 -0.58
N VAL A 33 -17.00 4.49 -1.01
CA VAL A 33 -17.47 5.88 -0.96
C VAL A 33 -18.67 6.06 -1.89
N GLU A 34 -18.63 5.52 -3.11
CA GLU A 34 -19.77 5.54 -4.02
C GLU A 34 -21.02 4.88 -3.41
N GLU A 35 -20.85 3.75 -2.72
CA GLU A 35 -21.94 3.06 -2.01
C GLU A 35 -22.49 3.91 -0.84
N MET A 36 -21.61 4.58 -0.09
CA MET A 36 -22.02 5.49 0.99
C MET A 36 -22.74 6.75 0.47
N GLU A 37 -22.37 7.24 -0.71
CA GLU A 37 -22.98 8.40 -1.36
C GLU A 37 -24.32 8.08 -2.04
N SER A 38 -24.59 6.82 -2.36
CA SER A 38 -25.88 6.40 -2.95
C SER A 38 -27.06 6.63 -1.98
N GLY A 39 -26.78 6.57 -0.67
CA GLY A 39 -27.78 6.78 0.38
C GLY A 39 -28.71 5.58 0.61
N ASP A 40 -28.41 4.43 0.01
CA ASP A 40 -29.22 3.21 0.15
C ASP A 40 -28.87 2.41 1.42
N LEU A 41 -27.78 2.76 2.10
CA LEU A 41 -27.32 2.08 3.31
C LEU A 41 -28.17 2.45 4.52
N THR A 42 -28.50 1.43 5.33
CA THR A 42 -29.01 1.65 6.68
C THR A 42 -27.92 2.26 7.58
N LEU A 43 -28.32 2.73 8.77
CA LEU A 43 -27.37 3.28 9.75
C LEU A 43 -26.29 2.26 10.15
N GLU A 44 -26.68 1.00 10.36
CA GLU A 44 -25.73 -0.05 10.76
C GLU A 44 -24.76 -0.37 9.62
N GLU A 45 -25.26 -0.47 8.37
CA GLU A 45 -24.41 -0.67 7.20
C GLU A 45 -23.48 0.53 6.95
N SER A 46 -23.96 1.75 7.19
CA SER A 46 -23.16 2.97 7.09
C SER A 46 -22.00 3.00 8.10
N LEU A 47 -22.22 2.50 9.32
CA LEU A 47 -21.16 2.36 10.33
C LEU A 47 -20.12 1.33 9.90
N VAL A 48 -20.56 0.18 9.39
CA VAL A 48 -19.65 -0.87 8.88
C VAL A 48 -18.86 -0.37 7.67
N ALA A 49 -19.52 0.33 6.74
CA ALA A 49 -18.87 0.97 5.59
C ALA A 49 -17.83 2.00 6.04
N PHE A 50 -18.17 2.84 7.02
CA PHE A 50 -17.23 3.81 7.57
C PHE A 50 -15.98 3.14 8.19
N GLU A 51 -16.15 2.11 9.02
CA GLU A 51 -15.04 1.37 9.62
C GLU A 51 -14.12 0.75 8.56
N ARG A 52 -14.72 0.15 7.53
CA ARG A 52 -13.97 -0.39 6.38
C ARG A 52 -13.22 0.70 5.62
N GLY A 53 -13.86 1.84 5.38
CA GLY A 53 -13.24 2.98 4.71
C GLY A 53 -12.03 3.52 5.47
N VAL A 54 -12.13 3.63 6.80
CA VAL A 54 -11.01 4.01 7.67
C VAL A 54 -9.86 3.01 7.58
N ALA A 55 -10.16 1.70 7.55
CA ALA A 55 -9.14 0.66 7.42
C ALA A 55 -8.42 0.74 6.06
N LEU A 56 -9.18 0.86 4.96
CA LEU A 56 -8.63 0.99 3.60
C LEU A 56 -7.76 2.25 3.47
N ALA A 57 -8.23 3.39 3.96
CA ALA A 57 -7.48 4.64 3.95
C ALA A 57 -6.15 4.54 4.72
N ARG A 58 -6.13 3.79 5.84
CA ARG A 58 -4.90 3.51 6.60
C ARG A 58 -3.93 2.67 5.78
N THR A 59 -4.41 1.62 5.11
CA THR A 59 -3.57 0.78 4.23
C THR A 59 -2.96 1.62 3.11
N CYS A 60 -3.74 2.48 2.46
CA CYS A 60 -3.23 3.37 1.41
C CYS A 60 -2.13 4.30 1.92
N LYS A 61 -2.33 4.92 3.08
CA LYS A 61 -1.32 5.78 3.71
C LYS A 61 -0.03 5.03 4.03
N GLU A 62 -0.15 3.80 4.53
CA GLU A 62 1.01 2.99 4.89
C GLU A 62 1.81 2.58 3.64
N ALA A 63 1.13 2.21 2.56
CA ALA A 63 1.80 1.91 1.29
C ALA A 63 2.54 3.13 0.73
N LEU A 64 1.94 4.32 0.80
CA LEU A 64 2.61 5.57 0.40
C LEU A 64 3.83 5.87 1.28
N ARG A 65 3.71 5.72 2.60
CA ARG A 65 4.82 5.90 3.55
C ARG A 65 5.99 4.99 3.21
N GLN A 66 5.73 3.71 2.93
CA GLN A 66 6.78 2.76 2.55
C GLN A 66 7.44 3.13 1.21
N ALA A 67 6.68 3.65 0.26
CA ALA A 67 7.22 4.13 -1.00
C ALA A 67 8.14 5.35 -0.79
N GLU A 68 7.71 6.31 0.03
CA GLU A 68 8.52 7.49 0.40
C GLU A 68 9.82 7.10 1.11
N GLU A 69 9.75 6.19 2.09
CA GLU A 69 10.93 5.67 2.80
C GLU A 69 11.93 5.01 1.84
N ARG A 70 11.43 4.24 0.87
CA ARG A 70 12.28 3.59 -0.12
C ARG A 70 12.94 4.58 -1.07
N ILE A 71 12.22 5.64 -1.47
CA ILE A 71 12.79 6.73 -2.27
C ILE A 71 13.88 7.47 -1.48
N ALA A 72 13.64 7.75 -0.20
CA ALA A 72 14.61 8.41 0.68
C ALA A 72 15.90 7.59 0.81
N GLN A 73 15.79 6.28 1.08
CA GLN A 73 16.95 5.37 1.16
C GLN A 73 17.74 5.35 -0.15
N LEU A 74 17.06 5.21 -1.29
CA LEU A 74 17.73 5.20 -2.60
C LEU A 74 18.43 6.52 -2.93
N THR A 75 17.90 7.64 -2.46
CA THR A 75 18.47 8.98 -2.67
C THR A 75 19.68 9.20 -1.76
N GLU A 76 19.61 8.77 -0.50
CA GLU A 76 20.72 8.84 0.46
C GLU A 76 21.88 7.95 0.04
N ASP A 77 21.62 6.70 -0.37
CA ASP A 77 22.63 5.79 -0.90
C ASP A 77 23.34 6.37 -2.15
N ASN A 78 22.60 7.05 -3.03
CA ASN A 78 23.17 7.69 -4.22
C ASN A 78 24.06 8.91 -3.87
N ALA A 79 23.67 9.67 -2.85
CA ALA A 79 24.40 10.85 -2.39
C ALA A 79 25.70 10.50 -1.65
N LEU A 80 25.81 9.29 -1.08
CA LEU A 80 27.02 8.80 -0.40
C LEU A 80 28.07 8.20 -1.36
N ASP A 81 27.69 7.94 -2.61
CA ASP A 81 28.55 7.36 -3.66
C ASP A 81 29.11 8.43 -4.62
N SER A 82 28.86 9.72 -4.34
CA SER A 82 29.31 10.90 -5.11
C SER A 82 30.24 11.80 -4.28
#